data_AF-A0A2G9SRB1-F1
#
_entry.id   AF-A0A2G9SRB1-F1
#
_cell.length_a   1.000
_cell.length_b   1.000
_cell.length_c   1.000
_cell.angle_alpha   90.00
_cell.angle_beta   90.00
_cell.angle_gamma   90.00
#
_symmetry.space_group_name_H-M   'P 1'
#
loop_
_entity.id
_entity.type
_entity.pdbx_description
1 polymer ?
#
loop_
_entity_poly.entity_id
_entity_poly.type
_entity_poly.pdbx_seq_one_letter_code
_entity_poly.pdbx_strand_id
1 'polypeptide(L)' 'MAHFGENDVGIDQTSVLRFTQMLKAHNKAVDVKVYPGAAFGFLRPTTDSYHAESAADAWARTIRFLKTHLQSRPKP' A
#
# COMPACT_ATOMS: atom_id res chain seq x y z
N MET A 1 5.09 4.64 -0.56
CA MET A 1 3.68 4.23 -0.43
C MET A 1 3.63 2.75 -0.10
N ALA A 2 2.73 2.31 0.79
CA ALA A 2 2.52 0.91 1.15
C ALA A 2 1.04 0.59 1.44
N HIS A 3 0.67 -0.66 1.22
CA HIS A 3 -0.68 -1.20 1.38
C HIS A 3 -0.62 -2.46 2.23
N PHE A 4 -1.39 -2.52 3.32
CA PHE A 4 -1.44 -3.66 4.23
C PHE A 4 -2.87 -4.15 4.42
N GLY A 5 -3.05 -5.46 4.61
CA GLY A 5 -4.33 -6.00 5.06
C GLY A 5 -4.43 -5.94 6.58
N GLU A 6 -5.60 -5.60 7.12
CA GLU A 6 -5.88 -5.67 8.57
C GLU A 6 -5.80 -7.11 9.09
N ASN A 7 -6.29 -8.06 8.30
CA ASN A 7 -6.31 -9.49 8.62
C ASN A 7 -5.06 -10.23 8.12
N ASP A 8 -4.00 -9.51 7.77
CA ASP A 8 -2.72 -10.13 7.42
C ASP A 8 -2.03 -10.65 8.68
N VAL A 9 -2.22 -11.95 8.96
CA VAL A 9 -1.61 -12.63 10.12
C VAL A 9 -0.08 -12.78 10.01
N GLY A 10 0.49 -12.55 8.82
CA GLY A 10 1.94 -12.58 8.60
C GLY A 10 2.62 -11.27 8.97
N ILE A 11 1.86 -10.20 9.25
CA ILE A 11 2.37 -8.87 9.55
C ILE A 11 1.76 -8.36 10.85
N ASP A 12 2.63 -8.16 11.84
CA ASP A 12 2.25 -7.45 13.06
C ASP A 12 1.89 -5.97 12.75
N GLN A 13 0.65 -5.59 13.04
CA GLN A 13 0.13 -4.25 12.80
C GLN A 13 0.83 -3.18 13.64
N THR A 14 1.38 -3.54 14.82
CA THR A 14 2.16 -2.59 15.62
C THR A 14 3.47 -2.24 14.93
N SER A 15 4.07 -3.18 14.20
CA SER A 15 5.23 -2.96 13.36
C SER A 15 4.92 -2.05 12.15
N VAL A 16 3.74 -2.15 11.54
CA VAL A 16 3.28 -1.22 10.48
C VAL A 16 3.18 0.21 11.01
N LEU A 17 2.59 0.38 12.20
CA LEU A 17 2.48 1.69 12.86
C LEU A 17 3.87 2.27 13.16
N ARG A 18 4.76 1.47 13.77
CA ARG A 18 6.13 1.89 14.10
C ARG A 18 6.91 2.28 12.86
N PHE A 19 6.85 1.50 11.79
CA PHE A 19 7.48 1.81 10.52
C PHE A 19 7.01 3.16 9.96
N THR A 20 5.69 3.39 10.00
CA THR A 20 5.09 4.65 9.53
C THR A 20 5.56 5.84 10.36
N GLN A 21 5.61 5.70 11.68
CA GLN A 21 6.11 6.74 12.58
C GLN A 21 7.60 7.05 12.35
N MET A 22 8.43 6.02 12.15
CA MET A 22 9.86 6.21 11.85
C MET A 22 10.07 6.97 10.55
N LEU A 23 9.34 6.63 9.47
CA LEU A 23 9.45 7.35 8.21
C LEU A 23 9.06 8.83 8.36
N LYS A 24 8.00 9.13 9.12
CA LYS A 24 7.59 10.51 9.44
C LYS A 24 8.69 11.23 10.23
N ALA A 25 9.25 10.61 11.26
CA ALA A 25 10.32 11.19 12.08
C ALA A 25 11.59 11.52 11.25
N HIS A 26 11.84 10.77 10.18
CA HIS A 26 12.95 11.02 9.24
C HIS A 26 12.56 11.90 8.04
N ASN A 27 11.46 12.64 8.12
CA ASN A 27 10.96 13.54 7.07
C ASN A 27 10.84 12.85 5.69
N LYS A 28 10.51 11.55 5.67
CA LYS A 28 10.25 10.82 4.44
C LYS A 28 8.80 11.00 4.03
N ALA A 29 8.56 11.20 2.74
CA ALA A 29 7.22 11.13 2.17
C ALA A 29 6.68 9.70 2.34
N VAL A 30 5.70 9.53 3.21
CA VAL A 30 5.09 8.24 3.52
C VAL A 30 3.58 8.30 3.34
N ASP A 31 3.06 7.31 2.63
CA ASP A 31 1.62 7.06 2.45
C ASP A 31 1.39 5.57 2.72
N VAL A 32 0.69 5.26 3.82
CA VAL A 32 0.43 3.90 4.28
C VAL A 32 -1.07 3.79 4.49
N LYS A 33 -1.69 2.74 3.93
CA LYS A 33 -3.09 2.39 4.21
C LYS A 33 -3.18 0.95 4.63
N VAL A 34 -3.94 0.73 5.70
CA VAL A 34 -4.39 -0.59 6.15
C VAL A 34 -5.82 -0.77 5.64
N TYR A 35 -6.10 -1.90 5.01
CA TYR A 35 -7.39 -2.22 4.43
C TYR A 35 -8.17 -3.14 5.37
N PRO A 36 -9.31 -2.67 5.93
CA PRO A 36 -10.14 -3.48 6.80
C PRO A 36 -10.60 -4.77 6.10
N GLY A 37 -10.62 -5.88 6.82
CA GLY A 37 -11.05 -7.18 6.28
C GLY A 37 -10.09 -7.88 5.31
N ALA A 38 -9.14 -7.16 4.71
CA ALA A 38 -8.20 -7.72 3.73
C ALA A 38 -7.08 -8.53 4.41
N ALA A 39 -6.72 -9.66 3.83
CA ALA A 39 -5.67 -10.55 4.33
C ALA A 39 -4.43 -10.53 3.42
N PHE A 40 -3.41 -11.33 3.76
CA PHE A 40 -2.24 -11.52 2.90
C PHE A 40 -2.66 -11.92 1.48
N GLY A 41 -2.14 -11.21 0.48
CA GLY A 41 -2.43 -11.51 -0.91
C GLY A 41 -3.71 -10.90 -1.47
N PHE A 42 -4.37 -9.98 -0.76
CA PHE A 42 -5.65 -9.39 -1.20
C PHE A 42 -5.64 -8.76 -2.61
N LEU A 43 -4.47 -8.41 -3.13
CA LEU A 43 -4.27 -7.87 -4.48
C LEU A 43 -4.24 -8.93 -5.59
N ARG A 44 -4.14 -10.23 -5.27
CA ARG A 44 -3.97 -11.30 -6.25
C ARG A 44 -5.33 -11.92 -6.61
N PRO A 45 -5.85 -11.74 -7.83
CA PRO A 45 -7.18 -12.26 -8.20
C PRO A 45 -7.30 -13.79 -8.19
N THR A 46 -6.18 -14.50 -8.21
CA THR A 46 -6.13 -15.97 -8.30
C THR A 46 -6.04 -16.66 -6.94
N THR A 47 -6.21 -15.93 -5.83
CA THR A 47 -6.10 -16.49 -4.48
C THR A 47 -7.40 -16.29 -3.71
N ASP A 48 -7.70 -17.20 -2.78
CA ASP A 48 -8.90 -17.12 -1.93
C ASP A 48 -8.97 -15.85 -1.07
N SER A 49 -7.82 -15.24 -0.79
CA SER A 49 -7.74 -13.99 -0.04
C SER A 49 -7.98 -12.73 -0.89
N TYR A 50 -8.28 -12.87 -2.18
CA TYR A 50 -8.58 -11.74 -3.06
C TYR A 50 -9.71 -10.88 -2.47
N HIS A 51 -9.44 -9.59 -2.28
CA HIS A 51 -10.42 -8.64 -1.75
C HIS A 51 -10.63 -7.52 -2.77
N ALA A 52 -11.65 -7.67 -3.61
CA ALA A 52 -11.83 -6.86 -4.82
C ALA A 52 -11.83 -5.35 -4.56
N GLU A 53 -12.54 -4.89 -3.53
CA GLU A 53 -12.62 -3.48 -3.16
C GLU A 53 -11.25 -2.91 -2.76
N SER A 54 -10.54 -3.61 -1.86
CA SER A 54 -9.22 -3.21 -1.39
C SER A 54 -8.19 -3.25 -2.51
N ALA A 55 -8.26 -4.27 -3.38
CA ALA A 55 -7.38 -4.40 -4.53
C ALA A 55 -7.57 -3.24 -5.53
N ALA A 56 -8.82 -2.88 -5.82
CA ALA A 56 -9.14 -1.77 -6.72
C ALA A 56 -8.62 -0.43 -6.20
N ASP A 57 -8.84 -0.12 -4.92
CA ASP A 57 -8.33 1.12 -4.30
C ASP A 57 -6.79 1.13 -4.22
N ALA A 58 -6.17 0.03 -3.79
CA ALA A 58 -4.71 -0.09 -3.72
C ALA A 58 -4.07 0.08 -5.10
N TRP A 59 -4.66 -0.48 -6.16
CA TRP A 59 -4.19 -0.30 -7.53
C TRP A 59 -4.35 1.14 -7.99
N ALA A 60 -5.51 1.77 -7.77
CA ALA A 60 -5.75 3.16 -8.15
C ALA A 60 -4.79 4.13 -7.45
N ARG A 61 -4.52 3.93 -6.15
CA ARG A 61 -3.51 4.70 -5.39
C ARG A 61 -2.11 4.48 -5.94
N THR A 62 -1.78 3.25 -6.33
CA THR A 62 -0.48 2.93 -6.95
C THR A 62 -0.28 3.66 -8.27
N ILE A 63 -1.23 3.58 -9.19
CA ILE A 63 -1.16 4.30 -10.47
C ILE A 63 -1.05 5.81 -10.25
N ARG A 64 -1.80 6.37 -9.30
CA ARG A 64 -1.70 7.80 -8.94
C ARG A 64 -0.30 8.17 -8.46
N PHE A 65 0.27 7.39 -7.54
CA PHE A 65 1.62 7.60 -7.05
C PHE A 65 2.64 7.58 -8.19
N LEU A 66 2.58 6.59 -9.08
CA LEU A 66 3.49 6.50 -10.22
C LEU A 66 3.32 7.69 -11.19
N LYS A 67 2.09 8.11 -11.49
CA LYS A 67 1.84 9.31 -12.33
C LYS A 67 2.41 10.59 -11.74
N THR A 68 2.41 10.72 -10.41
CA THR A 68 2.97 11.88 -9.71
C THR A 68 4.50 11.87 -9.74
N HIS A 69 5.12 10.69 -9.63
CA HIS A 69 6.57 10.60 -9.37
C HIS A 69 7.43 10.10 -10.53
N LEU A 70 6.83 9.50 -11.57
CA LEU A 70 7.52 8.93 -12.73
C LEU A 70 7.23 9.67 -14.04
N GLN A 71 6.92 10.97 -13.99
CA GLN A 71 6.78 11.74 -15.22
C GLN A 71 8.11 11.73 -15.98
N SER A 72 8.07 11.25 -17.23
CA SER A 72 9.22 11.30 -18.12
C SER A 72 9.64 12.75 -18.32
N ARG A 73 10.91 13.06 -18.09
CA ARG A 73 11.51 14.30 -18.60
C ARG A 73 11.21 14.35 -20.11
N PRO A 74 10.67 15.46 -20.66
CA PRO A 74 10.48 15.55 -22.10
C PRO A 74 11.82 15.27 -22.79
N LYS A 75 11.78 14.41 -23.82
CA LYS A 75 12.93 14.19 -24.69
C LYS A 75 13.30 15.55 -25.31
N PRO A 76 14.60 15.93 -25.35
CA PRO A 76 15.02 17.18 -25.96
C PRO A 76 14.57 17.25 -27.43
#